data_AF-A0A4Y2E2M6-F1
#
_entry.id   AF-A0A4Y2E2M6-F1
#
_cell.length_a   1.000
_cell.length_b   1.000
_cell.length_c   1.000
_cell.angle_alpha   90.00
_cell.angle_beta   90.00
_cell.angle_gamma   90.00
#
_symmetry.space_group_name_H-M   'P 1'
#
loop_
_entity.id
_entity.type
_entity.pdbx_description
1 polymer ?
#
loop_
_entity_poly.entity_id
_entity_poly.type
_entity_poly.pdbx_seq_one_letter_code
_entity_poly.pdbx_strand_id
1 'polypeptide(L)'
;MHRWIIYVDLKMVCFLICQQRGYTKYPCFLCKWDRRACEKHWVQSNWLIRSDLKPGDPNILHQPLVDRKNIIFAPLHLKVGIMKQFVKALLIEGDCGIRPECEFNT
;
A
#
# COMPACT_ATOMS: atom_id res chain seq x y z
N MET A 1 -17.88 15.86 -13.68
CA MET A 1 -16.86 14.90 -13.22
C MET A 1 -15.98 14.53 -14.39
N HIS A 2 -14.73 14.97 -14.39
CA HIS A 2 -13.83 14.67 -15.49
C HIS A 2 -13.33 13.22 -15.39
N ARG A 3 -13.49 12.44 -16.46
CA ARG A 3 -13.16 11.00 -16.53
C ARG A 3 -11.75 10.79 -17.11
N TRP A 4 -10.76 11.45 -16.54
CA TRP A 4 -9.37 11.28 -16.98
C TRP A 4 -8.82 9.98 -16.45
N ILE A 5 -8.34 9.12 -17.36
CA ILE A 5 -7.54 7.95 -17.00
C ILE A 5 -6.11 8.43 -16.75
N ILE A 6 -5.58 8.16 -15.56
CA ILE A 6 -4.25 8.65 -15.15
C ILE A 6 -3.34 7.45 -14.92
N TYR A 7 -2.16 7.51 -15.53
CA TYR A 7 -1.11 6.52 -15.35
C TYR A 7 -0.09 7.03 -14.34
N VAL A 8 0.06 6.35 -13.21
CA VAL A 8 0.83 6.85 -12.08
C VAL A 8 1.60 5.77 -11.34
N ASP A 9 2.60 6.19 -10.56
CA ASP A 9 3.27 5.35 -9.58
C ASP A 9 2.44 5.20 -8.30
N LEU A 10 2.82 4.24 -7.44
CA LEU A 10 2.11 3.98 -6.19
C LEU A 10 2.13 5.18 -5.24
N LYS A 11 3.20 5.98 -5.27
CA LYS A 11 3.35 7.14 -4.39
C LYS A 11 2.32 8.22 -4.74
N MET A 12 2.10 8.48 -6.02
CA MET A 12 1.11 9.43 -6.51
C MET A 12 -0.31 8.92 -6.29
N VAL A 13 -0.55 7.60 -6.33
CA VAL A 13 -1.86 7.02 -5.95
C VAL A 13 -2.25 7.40 -4.52
N CYS A 14 -1.32 7.30 -3.56
CA CYS A 14 -1.62 7.69 -2.17
C CYS A 14 -2.05 9.15 -2.07
N PHE A 15 -1.46 10.05 -2.87
CA PHE A 15 -1.85 11.46 -2.91
C PHE A 15 -3.24 11.66 -3.56
N LEU A 16 -3.50 11.00 -4.69
CA LEU A 16 -4.77 11.12 -5.41
C LEU A 16 -5.97 10.56 -4.61
N ILE A 17 -5.73 9.52 -3.82
CA ILE A 17 -6.72 8.90 -2.93
C ILE A 17 -6.77 9.59 -1.56
N CYS A 18 -5.89 10.56 -1.31
CA CYS A 18 -5.78 11.31 -0.05
C CYS A 18 -5.53 10.42 1.18
N GLN A 19 -4.61 9.46 1.04
CA GLN A 19 -4.16 8.63 2.15
C GLN A 19 -3.26 9.40 3.13
N GLN A 20 -3.32 9.04 4.42
CA GLN A 20 -2.52 9.68 5.44
C GLN A 20 -1.05 9.26 5.37
N ARG A 21 -0.15 10.24 5.24
CA ARG A 21 1.29 9.97 5.31
C ARG A 21 1.67 9.48 6.70
N GLY A 22 2.43 8.38 6.77
CA GLY A 22 2.92 7.81 8.03
C GLY A 22 1.92 6.89 8.76
N TYR A 23 0.68 6.77 8.30
CA TYR A 23 -0.26 5.82 8.86
C TYR A 23 0.02 4.41 8.34
N THR A 24 0.58 3.56 9.19
CA THR A 24 1.09 2.24 8.78
C THR A 24 0.09 1.11 8.89
N LYS A 25 -1.05 1.28 9.59
CA LYS A 25 -1.97 0.16 9.89
C LYS A 25 -2.73 -0.34 8.66
N TYR A 26 -3.16 0.54 7.75
CA TYR A 26 -3.93 0.15 6.56
C TYR A 26 -3.42 0.81 5.27
N PRO A 27 -2.20 0.46 4.81
CA PRO A 27 -1.55 1.15 3.70
C PRO A 27 -2.21 0.87 2.34
N CYS A 28 -2.86 -0.29 2.18
CA CYS A 28 -3.49 -0.67 0.92
C CYS A 28 -4.73 0.20 0.61
N PHE A 29 -4.82 0.68 -0.64
CA PHE A 29 -5.95 1.47 -1.14
C PHE A 29 -7.09 0.60 -1.71
N LEU A 30 -6.86 -0.71 -1.91
CA LEU A 30 -7.88 -1.66 -2.37
C LEU A 30 -8.62 -2.34 -1.20
N CYS A 31 -7.88 -2.76 -0.18
CA CYS A 31 -8.41 -3.52 0.96
C CYS A 31 -7.88 -2.98 2.29
N LYS A 32 -8.51 -3.40 3.38
CA LYS A 32 -8.11 -3.08 4.76
C LYS A 32 -7.06 -4.09 5.25
N TRP A 33 -5.98 -4.26 4.49
CA TRP A 33 -4.85 -5.09 4.88
C TRP A 33 -4.12 -4.47 6.08
N ASP A 34 -4.06 -5.22 7.19
CA ASP A 34 -3.41 -4.73 8.40
C ASP A 34 -1.91 -5.06 8.39
N ARG A 35 -1.06 -4.06 8.15
CA ARG A 35 0.40 -4.27 8.16
C ARG A 35 0.91 -4.67 9.55
N ARG A 36 0.19 -4.37 10.63
CA ARG A 36 0.61 -4.71 12.00
C ARG A 36 0.19 -6.12 12.42
N ALA A 37 -0.71 -6.77 11.67
CA ALA A 37 -1.23 -8.10 12.00
C ALA A 37 -0.31 -9.23 11.51
N CYS A 38 0.90 -9.31 12.04
CA CYS A 38 1.95 -10.24 11.58
C CYS A 38 1.53 -11.71 11.55
N GLU A 39 0.80 -12.16 12.57
CA GLU A 39 0.30 -13.54 12.65
C GLU A 39 -0.64 -13.90 11.48
N LYS A 40 -1.31 -12.90 10.90
CA LYS A 40 -2.29 -13.08 9.83
C LYS A 40 -1.72 -12.83 8.44
N HIS A 41 -0.50 -12.31 8.31
CA HIS A 41 0.08 -11.90 7.02
C HIS A 41 0.14 -13.02 5.99
N TRP A 42 0.49 -14.23 6.44
CA TRP A 42 0.69 -15.38 5.55
C TRP A 42 -0.45 -16.40 5.60
N VAL A 43 -1.35 -16.26 6.58
CA VAL A 43 -2.50 -17.15 6.78
C VAL A 43 -3.74 -16.59 6.08
N GLN A 44 -3.90 -15.27 6.10
CA GLN A 44 -5.08 -14.60 5.56
C GLN A 44 -4.77 -13.92 4.23
N SER A 45 -5.29 -14.49 3.15
CA SER A 45 -5.20 -13.89 1.80
C SER A 45 -6.34 -12.88 1.54
N ASN A 46 -7.54 -13.16 2.05
CA ASN A 46 -8.73 -12.34 1.81
C ASN A 46 -8.92 -11.29 2.91
N TRP A 47 -8.73 -10.02 2.56
CA TRP A 47 -8.96 -8.87 3.44
C TRP A 47 -10.19 -8.09 3.02
N LEU A 48 -10.84 -7.41 3.98
CA LEU A 48 -12.05 -6.65 3.69
C LEU A 48 -11.77 -5.57 2.64
N ILE A 49 -12.52 -5.60 1.53
CA ILE A 49 -12.40 -4.64 0.44
C ILE A 49 -12.83 -3.26 0.95
N ARG A 50 -12.13 -2.21 0.52
CA ARG A 50 -12.55 -0.83 0.77
C ARG A 50 -13.67 -0.50 -0.22
N SER A 51 -14.92 -0.51 0.26
CA SER A 51 -16.09 -0.10 -0.52
C SER A 51 -15.98 1.37 -0.93
N ASP A 52 -15.93 2.27 0.06
CA ASP A 52 -15.80 3.71 -0.13
C ASP A 52 -14.44 4.23 0.36
N LEU A 53 -14.12 5.46 -0.07
CA LEU A 53 -12.94 6.24 0.33
C LEU A 53 -13.45 7.57 0.91
N LYS A 54 -14.22 7.50 1.99
CA LYS A 54 -14.80 8.70 2.61
C LYS A 54 -13.81 9.28 3.63
N PRO A 55 -13.75 10.62 3.79
CA PRO A 55 -13.01 11.23 4.88
C PRO A 55 -13.45 10.63 6.23
N GLY A 56 -12.48 10.20 7.04
CA GLY A 56 -12.75 9.50 8.30
C GLY A 56 -12.64 7.97 8.22
N ASP A 57 -12.60 7.40 7.01
CA ASP A 57 -12.19 6.00 6.85
C ASP A 57 -10.72 5.81 7.29
N PRO A 58 -10.34 4.60 7.75
CA PRO A 58 -8.98 4.35 8.18
C PRO A 58 -7.98 4.65 7.05
N ASN A 59 -6.98 5.49 7.34
CA ASN A 59 -5.97 5.96 6.40
C ASN A 59 -6.50 6.85 5.25
N ILE A 60 -7.63 7.55 5.40
CA ILE A 60 -8.16 8.52 4.42
C ILE A 60 -8.46 9.85 5.12
N LEU A 61 -7.74 10.91 4.75
CA LEU A 61 -7.90 12.24 5.37
C LEU A 61 -8.95 13.10 4.67
N HIS A 62 -8.96 13.06 3.34
CA HIS A 62 -9.78 13.93 2.50
C HIS A 62 -10.48 13.12 1.41
N GLN A 63 -11.42 13.79 0.73
CA GLN A 63 -12.13 13.18 -0.38
C GLN A 63 -11.14 12.94 -1.53
N PRO A 64 -11.13 11.75 -2.15
CA PRO A 64 -10.22 11.44 -3.24
C PRO A 64 -10.46 12.38 -4.42
N LEU A 65 -9.37 12.83 -5.04
CA LEU A 65 -9.40 13.72 -6.21
C LEU A 65 -9.83 12.99 -7.48
N VAL A 66 -9.55 11.69 -7.55
CA VAL A 66 -9.77 10.85 -8.72
C VAL A 66 -10.41 9.54 -8.26
N ASP A 67 -11.39 9.06 -9.03
CA ASP A 67 -11.98 7.77 -8.78
C ASP A 67 -10.93 6.66 -9.00
N ARG A 68 -10.89 5.70 -8.09
CA ARG A 68 -9.96 4.56 -8.09
C ARG A 68 -10.00 3.78 -9.40
N LYS A 69 -11.15 3.73 -10.07
CA LYS A 69 -11.34 3.05 -11.37
C LYS A 69 -10.57 3.71 -12.52
N ASN A 70 -10.20 4.98 -12.37
CA ASN A 70 -9.51 5.75 -13.41
C ASN A 70 -7.98 5.77 -13.21
N ILE A 71 -7.47 5.11 -12.18
CA ILE A 71 -6.04 5.04 -11.87
C ILE A 71 -5.46 3.76 -12.48
N ILE A 72 -4.51 3.90 -13.39
CA ILE A 72 -3.76 2.78 -13.97
C ILE A 72 -2.33 2.80 -13.43
N PHE A 73 -1.87 1.64 -12.97
CA PHE A 73 -0.50 1.48 -12.50
C PHE A 73 0.47 1.29 -13.64
N ALA A 74 1.64 1.93 -13.49
CA ALA A 74 2.76 1.67 -14.37
C ALA A 74 3.42 0.32 -14.10
N PRO A 75 3.36 -0.67 -15.02
CA PRO A 75 4.00 -1.99 -14.82
C PRO A 75 5.50 -1.86 -14.58
N LEU A 76 6.15 -0.85 -15.18
CA LEU A 76 7.57 -0.59 -14.99
C LEU A 76 7.91 -0.28 -13.53
N HIS A 77 7.20 0.67 -12.91
CA HIS A 77 7.47 1.05 -11.51
C HIS A 77 7.15 -0.08 -10.53
N LEU A 78 6.11 -0.88 -10.80
CA LEU A 78 5.81 -2.08 -10.01
C LEU A 78 6.93 -3.12 -10.12
N LYS A 79 7.37 -3.42 -11.34
CA LYS A 79 8.44 -4.40 -11.59
C LYS A 79 9.76 -3.98 -10.93
N VAL A 80 10.16 -2.71 -11.07
CA VAL A 80 11.37 -2.18 -10.42
C VAL A 80 11.24 -2.23 -8.90
N GLY A 81 10.06 -1.89 -8.35
CA GLY A 81 9.80 -1.95 -6.92
C GLY A 81 9.95 -3.36 -6.35
N ILE A 82 9.37 -4.36 -7.01
CA ILE A 82 9.45 -5.77 -6.61
C ILE A 82 10.88 -6.28 -6.72
N MET A 83 11.56 -6.03 -7.85
CA MET A 83 12.94 -6.48 -8.05
C MET A 83 13.89 -5.88 -7.01
N LYS A 84 13.68 -4.61 -6.62
CA LYS A 84 14.46 -3.99 -5.54
C LYS A 84 14.28 -4.70 -4.21
N GLN A 85 13.06 -5.12 -3.85
CA GLN A 85 12.82 -5.86 -2.61
C GLN A 85 13.36 -7.29 -2.68
N PHE A 86 13.22 -7.94 -3.84
CA PHE A 86 13.77 -9.26 -4.09
C PHE A 86 15.30 -9.28 -3.96
N VAL A 87 16.00 -8.36 -4.63
CA VAL A 87 17.46 -8.23 -4.53
C VAL A 87 17.90 -7.89 -3.10
N LYS A 88 17.15 -7.02 -2.40
CA LYS A 88 17.41 -6.77 -0.98
C LYS A 88 17.29 -8.03 -0.14
N ALA A 89 16.27 -8.85 -0.37
CA ALA A 89 16.09 -10.11 0.33
C ALA A 89 17.25 -11.09 0.08
N LEU A 90 17.77 -11.14 -1.14
CA LEU A 90 18.93 -11.98 -1.49
C LEU A 90 20.25 -11.48 -0.86
N LEU A 91 20.44 -10.16 -0.78
CA LEU A 91 21.65 -9.57 -0.18
C LEU A 91 21.73 -9.76 1.35
N ILE A 92 20.66 -10.25 1.99
CA ILE A 92 20.57 -10.46 3.44
C ILE A 92 21.26 -11.78 3.90
N GLU A 93 21.81 -12.60 3.00
CA GLU A 93 22.54 -13.83 3.39
C GLU A 93 23.87 -13.59 4.15
N GLY A 94 24.24 -12.34 4.47
CA GLY A 94 25.44 -12.00 5.25
C GLY A 94 25.23 -11.26 6.57
N ASP A 95 24.02 -10.81 6.90
CA ASP A 95 23.73 -10.14 8.18
C ASP A 95 22.26 -10.36 8.54
N CYS A 96 21.99 -10.85 9.76
CA CYS A 96 20.67 -11.23 10.23
C CYS A 96 19.75 -10.01 10.23
N GLY A 97 18.96 -9.88 9.15
CA GLY A 97 18.16 -8.71 8.88
C GLY A 97 16.91 -9.04 8.12
N ILE A 98 16.18 -10.11 8.51
CA ILE A 98 14.73 -10.00 8.46
C ILE A 98 14.46 -8.73 9.26
N ARG A 99 14.20 -7.60 8.60
CA ARG A 99 13.65 -6.46 9.32
C ARG A 99 12.31 -6.99 9.81
N PRO A 100 12.16 -7.30 11.10
CA PRO A 100 10.93 -7.88 11.55
C PRO A 100 10.00 -6.68 11.47
N GLU A 101 9.12 -6.66 10.46
CA GLU A 101 8.06 -5.63 10.41
C GLU A 101 7.19 -5.69 11.68
N CYS A 102 7.41 -6.72 12.49
CA CYS A 102 6.77 -7.09 13.75
C CYS A 102 7.57 -6.72 15.02
N GLU A 103 8.82 -6.20 14.93
CA GLU A 103 9.64 -5.83 16.12
C GLU A 103 9.68 -4.32 16.42
N PHE A 104 8.78 -3.52 15.84
CA PHE A 104 8.56 -2.16 16.32
C PHE A 104 7.16 -2.06 16.94
N ASN A 105 7.07 -2.39 18.23
CA ASN A 105 6.31 -1.69 19.28
C ASN A 105 6.49 -2.42 20.61
N THR A 106 7.47 -2.00 21.41
CA THR A 106 7.21 -1.68 22.83
C THR A 106 6.94 -0.19 22.92
#